data_AF-A0A2G7GKH7-F1
#
_entry.id   AF-A0A2G7GKH7-F1
#
_cell.length_a   1.000
_cell.length_b   1.000
_cell.length_c   1.000
_cell.angle_alpha   90.00
_cell.angle_beta   90.00
_cell.angle_gamma   90.00
#
_symmetry.space_group_name_H-M   'P 1'
#
loop_
_entity.id
_entity.type
_entity.pdbx_description
1 polymer ?
#
loop_
_entity_poly.entity_id
_entity_poly.type
_entity_poly.pdbx_seq_one_letter_code
_entity_poly.pdbx_strand_id
1 'polypeptide(L)'
;MFNAIPFEGERRSNLQAVQVNAVPTWRYPIDNKLVYFFLALNVSLMVIPIPGGGCRFFAFTTDPDPSQKEPPTLEEMRSLLPELSYRSQSTHISQI
;
A
#
# COMPACT_ATOMS: atom_id res chain seq x y z
N MET A 1 -36.44 13.15 -8.84
CA MET A 1 -36.28 12.00 -7.93
C MET A 1 -35.25 11.08 -8.56
N PHE A 2 -34.05 10.95 -8.01
CA PHE A 2 -33.07 9.98 -8.51
C PHE A 2 -33.43 8.62 -7.92
N ASN A 3 -33.76 7.64 -8.77
CA ASN A 3 -33.89 6.25 -8.33
C ASN A 3 -32.48 5.76 -7.95
N ALA A 4 -32.25 5.53 -6.67
CA ALA A 4 -31.00 4.94 -6.19
C ALA A 4 -30.94 3.48 -6.63
N ILE A 5 -29.83 3.11 -7.27
CA ILE A 5 -29.50 1.72 -7.56
C ILE A 5 -28.97 1.11 -6.25
N PRO A 6 -29.49 -0.03 -5.77
CA PRO A 6 -28.99 -0.66 -4.55
C PRO A 6 -27.55 -1.12 -4.73
N PHE A 7 -26.73 -0.95 -3.68
CA PHE A 7 -25.39 -1.54 -3.63
C PHE A 7 -25.50 -2.99 -3.17
N GLU A 8 -25.39 -3.92 -4.11
CA GLU A 8 -25.34 -5.36 -3.83
C GLU A 8 -23.91 -5.76 -3.44
N GLY A 9 -23.71 -6.10 -2.16
CA GLY A 9 -22.42 -6.54 -1.67
C GLY A 9 -22.37 -6.68 -0.15
N GLU A 10 -21.40 -7.43 0.33
CA GLU A 10 -21.13 -7.59 1.76
C GLU A 10 -19.71 -7.10 2.10
N ARG A 11 -19.53 -6.70 3.36
CA ARG A 11 -18.21 -6.34 3.85
C ARG A 11 -17.35 -7.60 3.92
N ARG A 12 -16.16 -7.56 3.32
CA ARG A 12 -15.12 -8.56 3.56
C ARG A 12 -14.57 -8.39 4.98
N SER A 13 -14.63 -9.45 5.78
CA SER A 13 -14.04 -9.48 7.11
C SER A 13 -12.52 -9.63 7.02
N ASN A 14 -11.80 -9.03 7.98
CA ASN A 14 -10.36 -9.17 8.14
C ASN A 14 -9.54 -8.78 6.88
N LEU A 15 -10.01 -7.80 6.10
CA LEU A 15 -9.32 -7.27 4.93
C LEU A 15 -9.20 -5.74 5.03
N GLN A 16 -7.97 -5.25 5.05
CA GLN A 16 -7.64 -3.83 5.04
C GLN A 16 -6.91 -3.48 3.74
N ALA A 17 -7.24 -2.32 3.18
CA ALA A 17 -6.45 -1.68 2.15
C ALA A 17 -5.74 -0.47 2.76
N VAL A 18 -4.41 -0.46 2.69
CA VAL A 18 -3.54 0.61 3.23
C VAL A 18 -2.86 1.32 2.08
N GLN A 19 -2.88 2.65 2.07
CA GLN A 19 -2.33 3.43 0.97
C GLN A 19 -1.56 4.65 1.46
N VAL A 20 -0.35 4.85 0.92
CA VAL A 20 0.47 6.06 1.14
C VAL A 20 1.15 6.48 -0.16
N ASN A 21 1.29 7.79 -0.39
CA ASN A 21 2.16 8.33 -1.44
C ASN A 21 3.50 8.72 -0.83
N ALA A 22 4.60 8.29 -1.41
CA ALA A 22 5.93 8.57 -0.89
C ALA A 22 7.04 8.37 -1.94
N VAL A 23 8.23 8.89 -1.65
CA VAL A 23 9.46 8.64 -2.43
C VAL A 23 10.17 7.42 -1.85
N PRO A 24 10.29 6.30 -2.59
CA PRO A 24 11.13 5.18 -2.15
C PRO A 24 12.62 5.51 -2.27
N THR A 25 13.38 5.02 -1.31
CA THR A 25 14.83 4.86 -1.37
C THR A 25 15.08 3.35 -1.31
N TRP A 26 15.43 2.74 -2.44
CA TRP A 26 15.57 1.29 -2.59
C TRP A 26 16.45 0.94 -3.78
N ARG A 27 16.74 -0.36 -3.97
CA ARG A 27 17.56 -0.85 -5.10
C ARG A 27 16.82 -0.99 -6.43
N TYR A 28 15.50 -0.90 -6.42
CA TYR A 28 14.70 -1.11 -7.63
C TYR A 28 14.71 0.15 -8.50
N PRO A 29 14.82 0.03 -9.83
CA PRO A 29 14.75 1.19 -10.72
C PRO A 29 13.49 2.02 -10.49
N ILE A 30 13.65 3.34 -10.37
CA ILE A 30 12.51 4.25 -10.32
C ILE A 30 12.25 4.70 -11.76
N ASP A 31 11.26 4.09 -12.40
CA ASP A 31 10.83 4.39 -13.77
C ASP A 31 9.30 4.51 -13.79
N ASN A 32 8.77 5.49 -14.52
CA ASN A 32 7.34 5.80 -14.55
C ASN A 32 6.49 4.76 -15.30
N LYS A 33 7.11 3.74 -15.91
CA LYS A 33 6.46 2.63 -16.62
C LYS A 33 6.51 1.32 -15.82
N LEU A 34 7.22 1.29 -14.70
CA LEU A 34 7.37 0.10 -13.87
C LEU A 34 6.41 0.12 -12.69
N VAL A 35 5.67 -0.97 -12.52
CA VAL A 35 4.88 -1.24 -11.31
C VAL A 35 5.48 -2.45 -10.62
N TYR A 36 5.69 -2.34 -9.31
CA TYR A 36 6.20 -3.43 -8.50
C TYR A 36 5.08 -4.13 -7.76
N PHE A 37 5.09 -5.45 -7.79
CA PHE A 37 4.21 -6.30 -6.99
C PHE A 37 5.06 -7.12 -6.04
N PHE A 38 4.74 -7.05 -4.76
CA PHE A 38 5.38 -7.82 -3.72
C PHE A 38 4.35 -8.66 -3.00
N LEU A 39 4.65 -9.93 -2.82
CA LEU A 39 3.77 -10.91 -2.20
C LEU A 39 4.48 -11.54 -1.02
N ALA A 40 3.82 -11.57 0.11
CA ALA A 40 4.22 -12.35 1.26
C ALA A 40 2.99 -12.93 1.96
N LEU A 41 3.22 -13.74 2.99
CA LEU A 41 2.13 -14.31 3.75
C LEU A 41 1.28 -13.17 4.36
N ASN A 42 -0.03 -13.20 4.10
CA ASN A 42 -1.02 -12.22 4.57
C ASN A 42 -0.83 -10.77 4.08
N VAL A 43 0.05 -10.51 3.12
CA VAL A 43 0.21 -9.17 2.54
C VAL A 43 0.49 -9.23 1.04
N SER A 44 -0.19 -8.37 0.29
CA SER A 44 0.15 -8.06 -1.09
C SER A 44 0.33 -6.56 -1.23
N LEU A 45 1.44 -6.13 -1.84
CA LEU A 45 1.83 -4.73 -1.96
C LEU A 45 2.07 -4.40 -3.42
N MET A 46 1.48 -3.31 -3.87
CA MET A 46 1.75 -2.67 -5.15
C MET A 46 2.46 -1.34 -4.94
N VAL A 47 3.44 -1.06 -5.79
CA VAL A 47 4.10 0.25 -5.86
C VAL A 47 3.98 0.80 -7.28
N ILE A 48 3.25 1.89 -7.41
CA ILE A 48 2.85 2.48 -8.69
C ILE A 48 3.41 3.91 -8.76
N PRO A 49 4.22 4.27 -9.77
CA PRO A 49 4.66 5.65 -9.99
C PRO A 49 3.46 6.58 -10.13
N ILE A 50 3.54 7.77 -9.52
CA ILE A 50 2.49 8.79 -9.65
C ILE A 50 2.98 10.00 -10.47
N PRO A 51 2.09 10.70 -11.19
CA PRO A 51 2.43 11.97 -11.82
C PRO A 51 2.98 12.95 -10.79
N GLY A 52 4.07 13.66 -11.12
CA GLY A 52 4.74 14.58 -10.19
C GLY A 52 5.89 13.96 -9.37
N GLY A 53 6.13 12.65 -9.51
CA GLY A 53 7.25 11.96 -8.87
C GLY A 53 6.85 11.13 -7.66
N GLY A 54 7.77 10.26 -7.22
CA GLY A 54 7.49 9.27 -6.17
C GLY A 54 6.53 8.17 -6.62
N CYS A 55 5.97 7.47 -5.64
CA CYS A 55 5.12 6.30 -5.85
C CYS A 55 3.95 6.28 -4.88
N ARG A 56 2.85 5.68 -5.32
CA ARG A 56 1.77 5.18 -4.48
C ARG A 56 2.11 3.77 -4.05
N PHE A 57 2.18 3.57 -2.74
CA PHE A 57 2.22 2.29 -2.09
C PHE A 57 0.79 1.91 -1.72
N PHE A 58 0.38 0.71 -2.11
CA PHE A 58 -0.95 0.20 -1.84
C PHE A 58 -0.85 -1.26 -1.42
N ALA A 59 -1.24 -1.56 -0.19
CA ALA A 59 -1.17 -2.89 0.40
C ALA A 59 -2.56 -3.42 0.75
N PHE A 60 -2.81 -4.70 0.46
CA PHE A 60 -3.86 -5.47 1.10
C PHE A 60 -3.26 -6.31 2.23
N THR A 61 -3.83 -6.19 3.43
CA THR A 61 -3.40 -6.88 4.65
C THR A 61 -4.61 -7.26 5.51
N THR A 62 -4.38 -7.89 6.65
CA THR A 62 -5.44 -8.23 7.63
C THR A 62 -5.98 -6.99 8.34
N ASP A 63 -7.29 -6.96 8.61
CA ASP A 63 -8.00 -5.90 9.35
C ASP A 63 -8.52 -6.45 10.69
N PRO A 64 -7.66 -6.58 11.73
CA PRO A 64 -8.10 -7.09 13.03
C PRO A 64 -9.00 -6.09 13.78
N ASP A 65 -8.85 -4.78 13.51
CA ASP A 65 -9.67 -3.72 14.08
C ASP A 65 -10.33 -2.84 13.00
N PRO A 66 -11.50 -3.28 12.48
CA PRO A 66 -12.23 -2.56 11.46
C PRO A 66 -12.77 -1.18 11.87
N SER A 67 -12.67 -0.83 13.15
CA SER A 67 -13.11 0.44 13.71
C SER A 67 -12.07 1.55 13.57
N GLN A 68 -10.80 1.22 13.32
CA GLN A 68 -9.75 2.20 13.03
C GLN A 68 -10.04 2.90 11.70
N LYS A 69 -10.20 4.23 11.75
CA LYS A 69 -10.48 5.07 10.56
C LYS A 69 -9.41 6.12 10.28
N GLU A 70 -8.43 6.24 11.16
CA GLU A 70 -7.34 7.19 10.97
C GLU A 70 -6.50 6.81 9.74
N PRO A 71 -5.97 7.81 9.00
CA PRO A 71 -5.04 7.55 7.92
C PRO A 71 -3.84 6.74 8.41
N PRO A 72 -3.33 5.80 7.60
CA PRO A 72 -2.14 5.04 7.96
C PRO A 72 -0.92 5.95 8.03
N THR A 73 -0.09 5.71 9.02
CA THR A 73 1.23 6.32 9.18
C THR A 73 2.24 5.71 8.19
N LEU A 74 3.33 6.43 7.96
CA LEU A 74 4.46 5.88 7.20
C LEU A 74 5.08 4.64 7.88
N GLU A 75 5.04 4.57 9.21
CA GLU A 75 5.59 3.44 9.97
C GLU A 75 4.76 2.18 9.76
N GLU A 76 3.42 2.29 9.82
CA GLU A 76 2.51 1.20 9.47
C GLU A 76 2.70 0.75 8.02
N MET A 77 2.92 1.68 7.08
CA MET A 77 3.21 1.30 5.69
C MET A 77 4.54 0.54 5.58
N ARG A 78 5.57 0.94 6.34
CA ARG A 78 6.89 0.27 6.33
C ARG A 78 6.83 -1.13 6.94
N SER A 79 6.03 -1.35 7.97
CA SER A 79 5.87 -2.68 8.59
C SER A 79 5.15 -3.68 7.68
N LEU A 80 4.37 -3.18 6.71
CA LEU A 80 3.70 -3.98 5.68
C LEU A 80 4.58 -4.28 4.47
N LEU A 81 5.72 -3.60 4.32
CA LEU A 81 6.69 -4.02 3.33
C LEU A 81 7.17 -5.41 3.76
N PRO A 82 7.07 -6.43 2.89
CA PRO A 82 7.73 -7.69 3.20
C PRO A 82 9.21 -7.43 3.46
N GLU A 83 9.88 -8.35 4.14
CA GLU A 83 11.34 -8.46 4.30
C GLU A 83 12.07 -8.64 2.94
N LEU A 84 11.67 -7.89 1.91
CA LEU A 84 12.30 -7.73 0.61
C LEU A 84 13.73 -7.20 0.73
N SER A 85 14.10 -6.77 1.92
CA SER A 85 15.44 -6.51 2.42
C SER A 85 16.23 -7.78 2.77
N TYR A 86 16.02 -8.90 2.06
CA TYR A 86 17.00 -10.00 2.08
C TYR A 86 18.34 -9.46 1.51
N ARG A 87 19.17 -8.95 2.44
CA ARG A 87 20.54 -8.39 2.32
C ARG A 87 20.75 -7.23 1.33
N SER A 88 20.74 -6.01 1.89
CA SER A 88 21.72 -4.90 1.72
C SER A 88 21.02 -3.53 1.63
N GLN A 89 21.25 -2.72 2.67
CA GLN A 89 20.91 -1.30 2.88
C GLN A 89 19.43 -0.89 2.84
N SER A 90 18.98 -0.49 4.03
CA SER A 90 17.75 0.18 4.44
C SER A 90 16.88 0.80 3.33
N THR A 91 15.69 0.23 3.11
CA THR A 91 14.65 0.88 2.33
C THR A 91 14.06 2.03 3.15
N HIS A 92 14.31 3.27 2.75
CA HIS A 92 13.72 4.46 3.36
C HIS A 92 12.55 4.96 2.50
N ILE A 93 11.44 5.35 3.12
CA ILE A 93 10.27 5.91 2.42
C ILE A 93 9.99 7.28 3.03
N SER A 94 9.93 8.34 2.22
CA SER A 94 9.64 9.72 2.69
C SER A 94 8.36 10.25 2.09
N GLN A 95 7.51 10.91 2.88
CA GLN A 95 6.23 11.47 2.42
C GLN A 95 6.46 12.62 1.42
N ILE A 96 5.53 12.77 0.47
CA ILE A 96 5.41 13.93 -0.41
C ILE A 96 4.26 14.80 0.10
#